data_AF-A0A927W5P9-F1
#
_entry.id   AF-A0A927W5P9-F1
#
_cell.length_a   1.000
_cell.length_b   1.000
_cell.length_c   1.000
_cell.angle_alpha   90.00
_cell.angle_beta   90.00
_cell.angle_gamma   90.00
#
_symmetry.space_group_name_H-M   'P 1'
#
loop_
_entity.id
_entity.type
_entity.pdbx_description
1 polymer ?
#
loop_
_entity_poly.entity_id
_entity_poly.type
_entity_poly.pdbx_seq_one_letter_code
_entity_poly.pdbx_strand_id
1 'polypeptide(L)'
;MTNNDTLQKQSDSPASAYTPPYQDGLFRLLFSDKEHLLELYNAVTGSNYGPETKVEITTLETEIFDRKKNDISFLLDNKLIVFVEQQSTVNPNMPLRFLLYAAKTYGKMVPKNLIYSRKTVPLPSPEFFVFYTGTQDFPEQKTLRLSDCFKERSRGKLELEVSCFNINYPSGAQMLERSQTLQGYSKLLHLIRKHHAQGLTLEQAIDEAIRTCKKEDILTAFLSNHEGEMRGMLFRYLNDDEFRKVYTECGYYEGHDDGLKEGLEAGMAQGLEEGARQNALQTAAKLKAMGLPVSQISEATGLPEEEIGAL
;
A
#
# COMPACT_ATOMS: atom_id res chain seq x y z
N MET A 1 44.42 8.09 58.30
CA MET A 1 44.57 8.10 56.83
C MET A 1 43.93 6.80 56.38
N THR A 2 42.74 6.71 55.80
CA THR A 2 42.03 7.43 54.71
C THR A 2 40.69 6.69 54.60
N ASN A 3 39.56 7.16 54.09
CA ASN A 3 38.99 8.42 53.64
C ASN A 3 37.50 8.10 53.44
N ASN A 4 36.65 9.09 53.67
CA ASN A 4 35.26 9.10 53.22
C ASN A 4 35.15 9.05 51.68
N ASP A 5 33.91 8.76 51.27
CA ASP A 5 33.23 9.23 50.06
C ASP A 5 33.12 8.32 48.84
N THR A 6 31.95 8.47 48.22
CA THR A 6 31.56 8.19 46.83
C THR A 6 31.22 6.72 46.53
N LEU A 7 30.00 6.36 46.09
CA LEU A 7 29.39 6.82 44.83
C LEU A 7 27.84 6.78 44.87
N GLN A 8 27.24 7.95 44.72
CA GLN A 8 25.97 8.16 44.02
C GLN A 8 26.28 8.51 42.55
N LYS A 9 25.39 8.05 41.65
CA LYS A 9 25.01 8.61 40.34
C LYS A 9 25.89 8.40 39.09
N GLN A 10 25.11 8.29 38.00
CA GLN A 10 25.40 8.40 36.55
C GLN A 10 26.02 7.15 35.90
N SER A 11 25.58 6.73 34.72
CA SER A 11 25.12 7.55 33.60
C SER A 11 24.17 6.82 32.65
N ASP A 12 23.27 7.63 32.10
CA ASP A 12 22.46 7.47 30.90
C ASP A 12 23.03 6.48 29.86
N SER A 13 22.17 5.54 29.44
CA SER A 13 22.38 4.79 28.21
C SER A 13 21.96 5.68 27.03
N PRO A 14 22.85 5.97 26.06
CA PRO A 14 22.49 6.80 24.94
C PRO A 14 21.41 6.10 24.11
N ALA A 15 20.40 6.86 23.68
CA ALA A 15 19.42 6.44 22.70
C ALA A 15 20.15 5.76 21.54
N SER A 16 19.85 4.47 21.34
CA SER A 16 20.39 3.66 20.24
C SER A 16 20.23 4.42 18.92
N ALA A 17 21.34 4.87 18.34
CA ALA A 17 21.37 5.50 17.02
C ALA A 17 20.78 4.51 16.01
N TYR A 18 19.56 4.81 15.54
CA TYR A 18 18.89 4.05 14.51
C TYR A 18 19.75 4.11 13.24
N THR A 19 20.29 2.96 12.83
CA THR A 19 20.96 2.83 11.53
C THR A 19 19.91 2.31 10.55
N PRO A 20 19.40 3.14 9.61
CA PRO A 20 18.35 2.72 8.69
C PRO A 20 18.86 1.56 7.82
N PRO A 21 18.11 0.44 7.71
CA PRO A 21 18.47 -0.60 6.77
C PRO A 21 18.42 -0.07 5.33
N TYR A 22 19.30 -0.56 4.46
CA TYR A 22 19.53 -0.19 3.05
C TYR A 22 18.27 -0.14 2.13
N GLN A 23 17.12 -0.56 2.64
CA GLN A 23 15.81 -0.65 1.97
C GLN A 23 14.79 0.43 2.40
N ASP A 24 15.12 1.28 3.38
CA ASP A 24 14.25 2.37 3.84
C ASP A 24 14.21 3.52 2.81
N GLY A 25 13.04 4.08 2.56
CA GLY A 25 12.90 5.24 1.69
C GLY A 25 13.24 6.55 2.39
N LEU A 26 13.59 7.58 1.61
CA LEU A 26 13.94 8.90 2.12
C LEU A 26 12.87 9.49 3.04
N PHE A 27 11.59 9.30 2.71
CA PHE A 27 10.47 9.79 3.52
C PHE A 27 10.49 9.19 4.92
N ARG A 28 10.69 7.87 5.03
CA ARG A 28 10.80 7.17 6.31
C ARG A 28 12.01 7.61 7.10
N LEU A 29 13.15 7.82 6.43
CA LEU A 29 14.36 8.33 7.09
C LEU A 29 14.16 9.74 7.65
N LEU A 30 13.50 10.62 6.88
CA LEU A 30 13.20 11.99 7.30
C LEU A 30 12.27 12.04 8.50
N PHE A 31 11.28 11.14 8.57
CA PHE A 31 10.33 11.02 9.67
C PHE A 31 10.65 9.83 10.59
N SER A 32 11.94 9.63 10.88
CA SER A 32 12.41 8.48 11.69
C SER A 32 12.50 8.76 13.18
N ASP A 33 12.45 10.03 13.59
CA ASP A 33 12.47 10.42 15.00
C ASP A 33 11.14 11.01 15.47
N LYS A 34 11.02 11.07 16.79
CA LYS A 34 9.82 11.54 17.48
C LYS A 34 9.44 12.98 17.12
N GLU A 35 10.40 13.88 16.93
CA GLU A 35 10.13 15.29 16.70
C GLU A 35 9.45 15.48 15.34
N HIS A 36 10.04 14.91 14.28
CA HIS A 36 9.48 14.98 12.94
C HIS A 36 8.13 14.22 12.84
N LEU A 37 7.96 13.09 13.55
CA LEU A 37 6.68 12.37 13.57
C LEU A 37 5.54 13.19 14.19
N LEU A 38 5.82 13.90 15.29
CA LEU A 38 4.84 14.81 15.92
C LEU A 38 4.53 15.99 15.02
N GLU A 39 5.55 16.60 14.40
CA GLU A 39 5.39 17.67 13.42
C GLU A 39 4.47 17.24 12.28
N LEU A 40 4.72 16.06 11.69
CA LEU A 40 3.92 15.49 10.62
C LEU A 40 2.47 15.29 11.03
N TYR A 41 2.24 14.64 12.17
CA TYR A 41 0.89 14.35 12.65
C TYR A 41 0.10 15.63 12.97
N ASN A 42 0.73 16.59 13.65
CA ASN A 42 0.14 17.89 13.95
C ASN A 42 -0.21 18.66 12.68
N ALA A 43 0.67 18.64 11.66
CA ALA A 43 0.43 19.32 10.40
C ALA A 43 -0.80 18.75 9.67
N VAL A 44 -0.93 17.41 9.64
CA VAL A 44 -2.05 16.71 8.97
C VAL A 44 -3.38 16.91 9.68
N THR A 45 -3.41 16.76 11.00
CA THR A 45 -4.66 16.74 11.77
C THR A 45 -5.06 18.11 12.30
N GLY A 46 -4.13 19.08 12.32
CA GLY A 46 -4.30 20.35 13.02
C GLY A 46 -4.20 20.24 14.54
N SER A 47 -3.73 19.10 15.06
CA SER A 47 -3.46 18.93 16.50
C SER A 47 -2.23 19.71 16.95
N ASN A 48 -1.97 19.70 18.26
CA ASN A 48 -0.84 20.39 18.88
C ASN A 48 -0.17 19.54 19.97
N TYR A 49 0.22 18.31 19.60
CA TYR A 49 1.00 17.44 20.49
C TYR A 49 2.41 18.02 20.70
N GLY A 50 2.78 18.22 21.96
CA GLY A 50 4.08 18.79 22.33
C GLY A 50 5.18 17.75 22.56
N PRO A 51 6.42 18.19 22.83
CA PRO A 51 7.59 17.31 23.00
C PRO A 51 7.46 16.28 24.12
N GLU A 52 6.62 16.51 25.13
CA GLU A 52 6.37 15.58 26.23
C GLU A 52 5.50 14.37 25.83
N THR A 53 4.88 14.43 24.64
CA THR A 53 3.99 13.37 24.16
C THR A 53 4.77 12.07 23.97
N LYS A 54 4.23 10.95 24.48
CA LYS A 54 4.86 9.64 24.27
C LYS A 54 4.64 9.19 22.82
N VAL A 55 5.72 8.86 22.15
CA VAL A 55 5.73 8.30 20.78
C VAL A 55 6.55 7.02 20.83
N GLU A 56 5.93 5.91 20.46
CA GLU A 56 6.60 4.63 20.29
C GLU A 56 6.54 4.24 18.82
N ILE A 57 7.69 4.15 18.17
CA ILE A 57 7.78 3.75 16.77
C ILE A 57 7.54 2.25 16.70
N THR A 58 6.43 1.83 16.10
CA THR A 58 6.01 0.43 16.03
C THR A 58 6.35 -0.22 14.69
N THR A 59 7.16 0.47 13.86
CA THR A 59 7.34 0.26 12.40
C THR A 59 6.99 -1.13 11.92
N LEU A 60 6.02 -1.19 11.01
CA LEU A 60 5.54 -2.41 10.38
C LEU A 60 6.71 -3.21 9.76
N GLU A 61 7.05 -4.35 10.36
CA GLU A 61 7.79 -5.39 9.68
C GLU A 61 6.83 -6.10 8.71
N THR A 62 6.74 -5.56 7.50
CA THR A 62 5.85 -6.00 6.42
C THR A 62 6.36 -7.26 5.74
N GLU A 63 6.40 -8.41 6.44
CA GLU A 63 6.61 -9.73 5.80
C GLU A 63 5.49 -10.14 4.83
N ILE A 64 4.38 -9.36 4.75
CA ILE A 64 3.25 -9.67 3.86
C ILE A 64 3.50 -9.19 2.42
N PHE A 65 4.35 -8.16 2.24
CA PHE A 65 4.69 -7.64 0.92
C PHE A 65 6.18 -7.35 0.88
N ASP A 66 6.92 -8.13 0.09
CA ASP A 66 8.39 -8.14 -0.06
C ASP A 66 8.99 -6.86 -0.68
N ARG A 67 8.38 -5.68 -0.47
CA ARG A 67 8.79 -4.42 -1.11
C ARG A 67 8.94 -3.27 -0.11
N LYS A 68 9.93 -2.44 -0.43
CA LYS A 68 10.43 -1.19 0.20
C LYS A 68 9.58 -0.56 1.29
N LYS A 69 10.27 -0.13 2.35
CA LYS A 69 9.69 0.46 3.55
C LYS A 69 9.55 1.99 3.41
N ASN A 70 8.46 2.44 2.76
CA ASN A 70 8.02 3.84 2.77
C ASN A 70 6.90 4.08 3.81
N ASP A 71 6.51 3.04 4.51
CA ASP A 71 5.50 3.03 5.54
C ASP A 71 6.10 3.30 6.91
N ILE A 72 5.36 4.10 7.67
CA ILE A 72 5.66 4.47 9.05
C ILE A 72 4.44 4.10 9.88
N SER A 73 4.68 3.48 11.03
CA SER A 73 3.65 3.29 12.05
C SER A 73 4.20 3.66 13.41
N PHE A 74 3.43 4.41 14.19
CA PHE A 74 3.79 4.77 15.56
C PHE A 74 2.56 4.88 16.46
N LEU A 75 2.74 4.54 17.73
CA LEU A 75 1.77 4.70 18.79
C LEU A 75 1.98 6.07 19.45
N LEU A 76 0.93 6.88 19.46
CA LEU A 76 0.90 8.24 19.98
C LEU A 76 0.04 8.29 21.25
N ASP A 77 0.64 8.77 22.33
CA ASP A 77 0.02 8.93 23.66
C ASP A 77 -0.68 7.65 24.19
N ASN A 78 -0.21 6.47 23.76
CA ASN A 78 -0.81 5.15 24.03
C ASN A 78 -2.31 5.04 23.63
N LYS A 79 -2.81 5.96 22.81
CA LYS A 79 -4.24 6.08 22.46
C LYS A 79 -4.48 5.96 20.97
N LEU A 80 -3.54 6.42 20.16
CA LEU A 80 -3.70 6.47 18.70
C LEU A 80 -2.57 5.69 18.05
N ILE A 81 -2.90 4.85 17.07
CA ILE A 81 -1.89 4.26 16.21
C ILE A 81 -1.99 4.89 14.83
N VAL A 82 -0.92 5.56 14.42
CA VAL A 82 -0.87 6.30 13.18
C VAL A 82 -0.14 5.46 12.14
N PHE A 83 -0.78 5.26 10.99
CA PHE A 83 -0.20 4.61 9.83
C PHE A 83 -0.05 5.63 8.71
N VAL A 84 1.17 5.76 8.20
CA VAL A 84 1.51 6.68 7.13
C VAL A 84 2.16 5.89 6.01
N GLU A 85 1.75 6.16 4.77
CA GLU A 85 2.48 5.68 3.59
C GLU A 85 2.68 6.81 2.58
N GLN A 86 3.87 6.89 2.02
CA GLN A 86 4.16 7.80 0.91
C GLN A 86 4.09 7.04 -0.42
N GLN A 87 3.35 7.58 -1.40
CA GLN A 87 3.21 6.98 -2.72
C GLN A 87 3.38 8.01 -3.86
N SER A 88 4.06 7.60 -4.93
CA SER A 88 4.15 8.36 -6.19
C SER A 88 2.99 8.06 -7.15
N THR A 89 2.15 7.07 -6.83
CA THR A 89 1.06 6.58 -7.66
C THR A 89 -0.19 6.39 -6.82
N VAL A 90 -1.33 6.78 -7.37
CA VAL A 90 -2.62 6.57 -6.72
C VAL A 90 -2.93 5.07 -6.67
N ASN A 91 -3.06 4.52 -5.46
CA ASN A 91 -3.48 3.14 -5.27
C ASN A 91 -4.86 3.11 -4.58
N PRO A 92 -5.94 2.74 -5.28
CA PRO A 92 -7.28 2.67 -4.67
C PRO A 92 -7.40 1.55 -3.62
N ASN A 93 -6.48 0.57 -3.61
CA ASN A 93 -6.49 -0.55 -2.66
C ASN A 93 -5.81 -0.23 -1.33
N MET A 94 -5.42 1.03 -1.08
CA MET A 94 -4.80 1.44 0.18
C MET A 94 -5.63 1.14 1.43
N PRO A 95 -6.97 1.31 1.43
CA PRO A 95 -7.78 0.91 2.57
C PRO A 95 -7.65 -0.57 2.92
N LEU A 96 -7.59 -1.46 1.90
CA LEU A 96 -7.39 -2.90 2.11
C LEU A 96 -6.00 -3.19 2.69
N ARG A 97 -4.95 -2.53 2.17
CA ARG A 97 -3.58 -2.69 2.66
C ARG A 97 -3.46 -2.26 4.12
N PHE A 98 -4.03 -1.11 4.47
CA PHE A 98 -4.05 -0.61 5.84
C PHE A 98 -4.87 -1.49 6.79
N LEU A 99 -5.97 -2.11 6.32
CA LEU A 99 -6.70 -3.09 7.12
C LEU A 99 -5.80 -4.25 7.55
N LEU A 100 -5.01 -4.79 6.61
CA LEU A 100 -4.07 -5.89 6.89
C LEU A 100 -2.97 -5.45 7.87
N TYR A 101 -2.47 -4.22 7.72
CA TYR A 101 -1.49 -3.64 8.63
C TYR A 101 -2.05 -3.49 10.05
N ALA A 102 -3.22 -2.89 10.18
CA ALA A 102 -3.90 -2.71 11.46
C ALA A 102 -4.15 -4.07 12.14
N ALA A 103 -4.65 -5.06 11.39
CA ALA A 103 -4.87 -6.40 11.91
C ALA A 103 -3.57 -7.06 12.41
N LYS A 104 -2.48 -6.99 11.63
CA LYS A 104 -1.16 -7.52 12.05
C LYS A 104 -0.66 -6.80 13.30
N THR A 105 -0.76 -5.48 13.35
CA THR A 105 -0.28 -4.69 14.49
C THR A 105 -1.05 -4.97 15.76
N TYR A 106 -2.39 -4.94 15.72
CA TYR A 106 -3.19 -5.29 16.89
C TYR A 106 -2.96 -6.75 17.32
N GLY A 107 -2.77 -7.67 16.37
CA GLY A 107 -2.42 -9.06 16.66
C GLY A 107 -1.08 -9.22 17.39
N LYS A 108 -0.11 -8.32 17.18
CA LYS A 108 1.15 -8.26 17.95
C LYS A 108 0.95 -7.61 19.33
N MET A 109 0.09 -6.60 19.43
CA MET A 109 -0.14 -5.84 20.67
C MET A 109 -0.99 -6.60 21.70
N VAL A 110 -1.95 -7.42 21.23
CA VAL A 110 -2.89 -8.14 22.11
C VAL A 110 -2.36 -9.55 22.38
N PRO A 111 -2.06 -9.89 23.66
CA PRO A 111 -1.74 -11.26 24.05
C PRO A 111 -2.83 -12.26 23.60
N LYS A 112 -2.41 -13.41 23.03
CA LYS A 112 -3.33 -14.41 22.46
C LYS A 112 -4.43 -14.88 23.43
N ASN A 113 -4.13 -14.95 24.72
CA ASN A 113 -5.08 -15.32 25.76
C ASN A 113 -6.15 -14.24 26.01
N LEU A 114 -5.83 -12.96 25.81
CA LEU A 114 -6.77 -11.85 26.00
C LEU A 114 -7.80 -11.76 24.88
N ILE A 115 -7.53 -12.33 23.70
CA ILE A 115 -8.53 -12.42 22.61
C ILE A 115 -9.75 -13.24 23.04
N TYR A 116 -9.55 -14.25 23.89
CA TYR A 116 -10.63 -15.09 24.45
C TYR A 116 -11.14 -14.57 25.81
N SER A 117 -10.71 -13.38 26.22
CA SER A 117 -11.16 -12.74 27.46
C SER A 117 -12.65 -12.45 27.40
N ARG A 118 -13.35 -12.65 28.53
CA ARG A 118 -14.74 -12.18 28.69
C ARG A 118 -14.83 -10.66 28.94
N LYS A 119 -13.69 -10.01 29.19
CA LYS A 119 -13.58 -8.55 29.33
C LYS A 119 -13.10 -7.94 28.02
N THR A 120 -13.67 -6.80 27.66
CA THR A 120 -13.25 -5.99 26.51
C THR A 120 -11.76 -5.65 26.61
N VAL A 121 -11.04 -5.88 25.51
CA VAL A 121 -9.64 -5.45 25.37
C VAL A 121 -9.65 -4.03 24.77
N PRO A 122 -9.20 -3.00 25.49
CA PRO A 122 -9.07 -1.66 24.92
C PRO A 122 -7.96 -1.63 23.88
N LEU A 123 -8.22 -1.03 22.73
CA LEU A 123 -7.27 -0.87 21.63
C LEU A 123 -7.06 0.61 21.33
N PRO A 124 -5.83 1.04 20.98
CA PRO A 124 -5.60 2.36 20.42
C PRO A 124 -6.42 2.55 19.13
N SER A 125 -7.02 3.72 18.93
CA SER A 125 -7.75 4.02 17.70
C SER A 125 -6.78 4.23 16.53
N PRO A 126 -7.06 3.70 15.33
CA PRO A 126 -6.16 3.84 14.21
C PRO A 126 -6.43 5.10 13.38
N GLU A 127 -5.38 5.70 12.83
CA GLU A 127 -5.45 6.74 11.80
C GLU A 127 -4.60 6.37 10.59
N PHE A 128 -5.12 6.65 9.39
CA PHE A 128 -4.53 6.19 8.13
C PHE A 128 -4.32 7.36 7.16
N PHE A 129 -3.06 7.57 6.79
CA PHE A 129 -2.64 8.67 5.94
C PHE A 129 -1.84 8.19 4.73
N VAL A 130 -2.11 8.77 3.57
CA VAL A 130 -1.30 8.60 2.36
C VAL A 130 -0.81 9.95 1.87
N PHE A 131 0.50 10.08 1.69
CA PHE A 131 1.10 11.25 1.06
C PHE A 131 1.40 10.99 -0.39
N TYR A 132 0.65 11.66 -1.26
CA TYR A 132 0.81 11.56 -2.69
C TYR A 132 1.86 12.55 -3.19
N THR A 133 2.88 12.03 -3.86
CA THR A 133 3.95 12.80 -4.51
C THR A 133 4.02 12.49 -6.00
N GLY A 134 2.96 11.99 -6.63
CA GLY A 134 3.02 11.63 -8.06
C GLY A 134 2.95 12.85 -8.98
N THR A 135 2.97 12.59 -10.29
CA THR A 135 2.85 13.63 -11.34
C THR A 135 1.47 13.68 -11.98
N GLN A 136 0.62 12.67 -11.75
CA GLN A 136 -0.77 12.68 -12.21
C GLN A 136 -1.58 13.72 -11.42
N ASP A 137 -2.62 14.26 -12.05
CA ASP A 137 -3.56 15.16 -11.41
C ASP A 137 -4.23 14.47 -10.21
N PHE A 138 -4.19 15.15 -9.06
CA PHE A 138 -4.73 14.62 -7.81
C PHE A 138 -5.19 15.80 -6.94
N PRO A 139 -6.40 15.75 -6.38
CA PRO A 139 -6.93 16.84 -5.56
C PRO A 139 -6.06 17.06 -4.32
N GLU A 140 -6.17 18.24 -3.73
CA GLU A 140 -5.45 18.61 -2.50
C GLU A 140 -5.61 17.54 -1.40
N GLN A 141 -6.84 17.07 -1.22
CA GLN A 141 -7.20 15.99 -0.31
C GLN A 141 -8.23 15.05 -0.96
N LYS A 142 -8.13 13.75 -0.67
CA LYS A 142 -9.10 12.73 -1.07
C LYS A 142 -9.23 11.69 0.03
N THR A 143 -10.45 11.21 0.29
CA THR A 143 -10.68 10.07 1.17
C THR A 143 -10.87 8.81 0.33
N LEU A 144 -10.13 7.74 0.62
CA LEU A 144 -10.38 6.40 0.10
C LEU A 144 -11.11 5.58 1.16
N ARG A 145 -12.06 4.76 0.75
CA ARG A 145 -12.89 3.95 1.66
C ARG A 145 -12.74 2.48 1.33
N LEU A 146 -12.60 1.64 2.36
CA LEU A 146 -12.61 0.19 2.17
C LEU A 146 -13.95 -0.28 1.60
N SER A 147 -15.05 0.43 1.90
CA SER A 147 -16.35 0.14 1.32
C SER A 147 -16.38 0.10 -0.20
N ASP A 148 -15.51 0.89 -0.85
CA ASP A 148 -15.45 1.02 -2.30
C ASP A 148 -14.78 -0.19 -2.96
N CYS A 149 -14.08 -1.03 -2.18
CA CYS A 149 -13.45 -2.26 -2.65
C CYS A 149 -14.40 -3.47 -2.70
N PHE A 150 -15.57 -3.40 -2.04
CA PHE A 150 -16.49 -4.53 -1.99
C PHE A 150 -17.35 -4.63 -3.25
N LYS A 151 -17.52 -5.85 -3.78
CA LYS A 151 -18.40 -6.14 -4.93
C LYS A 151 -19.85 -5.67 -4.70
N GLU A 152 -20.31 -5.78 -3.46
CA GLU A 152 -21.57 -5.23 -2.99
C GLU A 152 -21.29 -4.21 -1.89
N ARG A 153 -21.96 -3.05 -1.95
CA ARG A 153 -21.72 -1.99 -0.99
C ARG A 153 -22.07 -2.46 0.42
N SER A 154 -21.07 -2.55 1.29
CA SER A 154 -21.27 -2.88 2.69
C SER A 154 -22.13 -1.80 3.35
N ARG A 155 -23.12 -2.18 4.16
CA ARG A 155 -23.93 -1.24 4.96
C ARG A 155 -23.17 -0.74 6.20
N GLY A 156 -21.89 -0.39 6.05
CA GLY A 156 -21.02 0.03 7.14
C GLY A 156 -20.62 -1.08 8.11
N LYS A 157 -20.72 -2.36 7.69
CA LYS A 157 -20.35 -3.51 8.57
C LYS A 157 -18.85 -3.62 8.79
N LEU A 158 -18.08 -3.21 7.79
CA LEU A 158 -16.64 -3.07 7.84
C LEU A 158 -16.29 -1.84 7.01
N GLU A 159 -15.66 -0.86 7.66
CA GLU A 159 -15.25 0.39 7.04
C GLU A 159 -13.89 0.79 7.58
N LEU A 160 -13.05 1.32 6.69
CA LEU A 160 -11.77 1.93 6.99
C LEU A 160 -11.60 3.07 6.01
N GLU A 161 -11.40 4.27 6.55
CA GLU A 161 -11.17 5.46 5.75
C GLU A 161 -9.69 5.85 5.78
N VAL A 162 -9.16 6.22 4.62
CA VAL A 162 -7.78 6.67 4.45
C VAL A 162 -7.81 8.09 3.93
N SER A 163 -7.13 9.00 4.64
CA SER A 163 -6.98 10.38 4.21
C SER A 163 -5.73 10.51 3.34
N CYS A 164 -5.93 10.79 2.06
CA CYS A 164 -4.86 11.00 1.10
C CYS A 164 -4.65 12.49 0.88
N PHE A 165 -3.39 12.92 0.89
CA PHE A 165 -3.00 14.31 0.74
C PHE A 165 -2.00 14.50 -0.39
N ASN A 166 -2.24 15.48 -1.27
CA ASN A 166 -1.28 15.88 -2.28
C ASN A 166 -0.22 16.79 -1.65
N ILE A 167 1.03 16.33 -1.60
CA ILE A 167 2.16 17.11 -1.06
C ILE A 167 3.04 17.69 -2.17
N ASN A 168 2.61 17.71 -3.43
CA ASN A 168 3.42 18.31 -4.51
C ASN A 168 3.44 19.85 -4.42
N TYR A 169 4.63 20.45 -4.37
CA TYR A 169 4.82 21.91 -4.40
C TYR A 169 4.67 22.50 -5.83
N PRO A 170 4.16 23.73 -6.04
CA PRO A 170 3.59 24.68 -5.05
C PRO A 170 2.09 24.49 -4.79
N SER A 171 1.41 23.65 -5.58
CA SER A 171 -0.04 23.40 -5.52
C SER A 171 -0.47 22.57 -4.30
N GLY A 172 0.45 22.32 -3.35
CA GLY A 172 0.27 21.37 -2.27
C GLY A 172 -0.57 21.93 -1.13
N ALA A 173 -1.13 21.00 -0.36
CA ALA A 173 -2.14 21.29 0.62
C ALA A 173 -1.68 22.17 1.80
N GLN A 174 -2.64 22.80 2.49
CA GLN A 174 -2.40 23.68 3.65
C GLN A 174 -1.46 23.09 4.71
N MET A 175 -1.36 21.75 4.84
CA MET A 175 -0.45 21.15 5.82
C MET A 175 1.04 21.39 5.50
N LEU A 176 1.41 21.71 4.24
CA LEU A 176 2.78 22.10 3.89
C LEU A 176 3.18 23.43 4.53
N GLU A 177 2.25 24.26 4.96
CA GLU A 177 2.55 25.50 5.70
C GLU A 177 2.77 25.22 7.19
N ARG A 178 2.29 24.08 7.68
CA ARG A 178 2.32 23.69 9.10
C ARG A 178 3.50 22.79 9.46
N SER A 179 4.19 22.22 8.46
CA SER A 179 5.41 21.42 8.66
C SER A 179 6.52 21.91 7.73
N GLN A 180 7.58 22.44 8.32
CA GLN A 180 8.80 22.85 7.60
C GLN A 180 9.48 21.64 6.97
N THR A 181 9.47 20.50 7.67
CA THR A 181 10.09 19.25 7.20
C THR A 181 9.38 18.70 5.97
N LEU A 182 8.04 18.60 6.02
CA LEU A 182 7.24 18.14 4.89
C LEU A 182 7.30 19.12 3.72
N GLN A 183 7.31 20.42 3.99
CA GLN A 183 7.50 21.44 2.96
C GLN A 183 8.87 21.32 2.28
N GLY A 184 9.93 21.15 3.07
CA GLY A 184 11.29 21.01 2.56
C GLY A 184 11.44 19.76 1.68
N TYR A 185 10.87 18.64 2.11
CA TYR A 185 10.82 17.41 1.33
C TYR A 185 10.08 17.62 -0.01
N SER A 186 8.93 18.28 0.04
CA SER A 186 8.11 18.57 -1.14
C SER A 186 8.82 19.50 -2.12
N LYS A 187 9.52 20.53 -1.61
CA LYS A 187 10.35 21.45 -2.41
C LYS A 187 11.54 20.73 -3.04
N LEU A 188 12.22 19.84 -2.31
CA LEU A 188 13.32 19.03 -2.84
C LEU A 188 12.85 18.21 -4.05
N LEU A 189 11.76 17.45 -3.92
CA LEU A 189 11.21 16.68 -5.04
C LEU A 189 10.81 17.57 -6.23
N HIS A 190 10.22 18.74 -5.96
CA HIS A 190 9.87 19.71 -6.99
C HIS A 190 11.10 20.22 -7.75
N LEU A 191 12.18 20.59 -7.05
CA LEU A 191 13.42 21.06 -7.65
C LEU A 191 14.07 19.98 -8.53
N ILE A 192 14.11 18.73 -8.07
CA ILE A 192 14.64 17.62 -8.87
C ILE A 192 13.87 17.49 -10.18
N ARG A 193 12.53 17.50 -10.13
CA ARG A 193 11.71 17.43 -11.36
C ARG A 193 11.92 18.61 -12.28
N LYS A 194 12.02 19.81 -11.71
CA LYS A 194 12.26 21.05 -12.46
C LYS A 194 13.58 20.98 -13.23
N HIS A 195 14.66 20.58 -12.55
CA HIS A 195 15.98 20.43 -13.16
C HIS A 195 16.02 19.32 -14.21
N HIS A 196 15.36 18.20 -13.95
CA HIS A 196 15.23 17.12 -14.91
C HIS A 196 14.46 17.56 -16.17
N ALA A 197 13.36 18.31 -16.01
CA ALA A 197 12.60 18.87 -17.12
C ALA A 197 13.39 19.91 -17.94
N GLN A 198 14.45 20.49 -17.38
CA GLN A 198 15.38 21.40 -18.06
C GLN A 198 16.49 20.66 -18.85
N GLY A 199 16.45 19.32 -18.88
CA GLY A 199 17.36 18.49 -19.68
C GLY A 199 18.58 17.97 -18.92
N LEU A 200 18.66 18.18 -17.60
CA LEU A 200 19.68 17.53 -16.76
C LEU A 200 19.35 16.04 -16.58
N THR A 201 20.39 15.20 -16.48
CA THR A 201 20.19 13.80 -16.08
C THR A 201 19.62 13.74 -14.66
N LEU A 202 18.98 12.63 -14.28
CA LEU A 202 18.41 12.48 -12.95
C LEU A 202 19.45 12.70 -11.84
N GLU A 203 20.66 12.17 -12.00
CA GLU A 203 21.76 12.39 -11.05
C GLU A 203 22.15 13.87 -10.95
N GLN A 204 22.31 14.55 -12.09
CA GLN A 204 22.61 15.97 -12.12
C GLN A 204 21.49 16.82 -11.50
N ALA A 205 20.23 16.43 -11.74
CA ALA A 205 19.07 17.09 -11.19
C ALA A 205 18.96 16.91 -9.66
N ILE A 206 19.29 15.72 -9.14
CA ILE A 206 19.39 15.46 -7.69
C ILE A 206 20.49 16.35 -7.09
N ASP A 207 21.66 16.41 -7.71
CA ASP A 207 22.80 17.17 -7.21
C ASP A 207 22.52 18.67 -7.17
N GLU A 208 21.92 19.20 -8.23
CA GLU A 208 21.55 20.60 -8.30
C GLU A 208 20.44 20.96 -7.31
N ALA A 209 19.45 20.06 -7.13
CA ALA A 209 18.39 20.26 -6.15
C ALA A 209 18.94 20.25 -4.72
N ILE A 210 19.82 19.31 -4.36
CA ILE A 210 20.45 19.27 -3.03
C ILE A 210 21.27 20.54 -2.80
N ARG A 211 22.05 20.99 -3.80
CA ARG A 211 22.83 22.23 -3.73
C ARG A 211 21.94 23.44 -3.51
N THR A 212 20.83 23.53 -4.24
CA THR A 212 19.84 24.60 -4.10
C THR A 212 19.19 24.58 -2.72
N CYS A 213 18.76 23.41 -2.24
CA CYS A 213 18.18 23.26 -0.91
C CYS A 213 19.15 23.69 0.20
N LYS A 214 20.41 23.27 0.16
CA LYS A 214 21.44 23.71 1.12
C LYS A 214 21.67 25.22 1.08
N LYS A 215 21.64 25.84 -0.11
CA LYS A 215 21.79 27.29 -0.28
C LYS A 215 20.61 28.09 0.27
N GLU A 216 19.40 27.54 0.16
CA GLU A 216 18.14 28.17 0.61
C GLU A 216 17.74 27.78 2.03
N ASP A 217 18.62 27.11 2.77
CA ASP A 217 18.41 26.57 4.11
C ASP A 217 17.23 25.59 4.24
N ILE A 218 17.00 24.78 3.21
CA ILE A 218 15.93 23.78 3.14
C ILE A 218 16.52 22.41 3.52
N LEU A 219 16.04 21.84 4.62
CA LEU A 219 16.50 20.54 5.15
C LEU A 219 18.02 20.46 5.36
N THR A 220 18.73 21.58 5.52
CA THR A 220 20.20 21.65 5.48
C THR A 220 20.87 20.68 6.43
N ALA A 221 20.41 20.61 7.68
CA ALA A 221 20.95 19.70 8.69
C ALA A 221 20.81 18.24 8.27
N PHE A 222 19.61 17.85 7.83
CA PHE A 222 19.32 16.51 7.32
C PHE A 222 20.15 16.19 6.06
N LEU A 223 20.19 17.12 5.10
CA LEU A 223 20.88 16.92 3.83
C LEU A 223 22.40 16.79 3.99
N SER A 224 22.97 17.44 5.01
CA SER A 224 24.41 17.41 5.28
C SER A 224 24.84 16.11 5.98
N ASN A 225 23.98 15.54 6.83
CA ASN A 225 24.28 14.33 7.58
C ASN A 225 24.20 13.04 6.74
N HIS A 226 23.47 13.06 5.62
CA HIS A 226 23.18 11.84 4.83
C HIS A 226 23.51 11.97 3.32
N GLU A 227 24.36 12.91 2.91
CA GLU A 227 24.54 13.31 1.50
C GLU A 227 24.82 12.15 0.52
N GLY A 228 25.69 11.20 0.88
CA GLY A 228 26.00 10.04 0.04
C GLY A 228 24.85 9.04 -0.07
N GLU A 229 24.19 8.75 1.04
CA GLU A 229 23.10 7.76 1.13
C GLU A 229 21.82 8.28 0.50
N MET A 230 21.49 9.56 0.72
CA MET A 230 20.32 10.21 0.16
C MET A 230 20.35 10.28 -1.36
N ARG A 231 21.51 10.54 -1.98
CA ARG A 231 21.61 10.52 -3.45
C ARG A 231 21.17 9.16 -3.97
N GLY A 232 21.66 8.08 -3.37
CA GLY A 232 21.26 6.72 -3.71
C GLY A 232 19.77 6.45 -3.45
N MET A 233 19.23 6.91 -2.32
CA MET A 233 17.81 6.76 -1.98
C MET A 233 16.89 7.54 -2.93
N LEU A 234 17.21 8.80 -3.23
CA LEU A 234 16.48 9.66 -4.17
C LEU A 234 16.57 9.11 -5.58
N PHE A 235 17.78 8.76 -6.01
CA PHE A 235 17.98 8.14 -7.31
C PHE A 235 17.15 6.88 -7.38
N ARG A 236 17.24 5.95 -6.42
CA ARG A 236 16.43 4.73 -6.44
C ARG A 236 14.92 4.99 -6.31
N TYR A 237 14.49 6.03 -5.59
CA TYR A 237 13.07 6.35 -5.43
C TYR A 237 12.47 6.96 -6.71
N LEU A 238 13.23 7.82 -7.37
CA LEU A 238 12.83 8.52 -8.60
C LEU A 238 13.11 7.69 -9.86
N ASN A 239 14.13 6.84 -9.81
CA ASN A 239 14.55 5.91 -10.85
C ASN A 239 13.99 4.50 -10.66
N ASP A 240 13.34 4.21 -9.53
CA ASP A 240 12.51 2.99 -9.42
C ASP A 240 11.51 2.91 -10.58
N ASP A 241 11.30 4.06 -11.24
CA ASP A 241 10.56 4.23 -12.46
C ASP A 241 11.16 5.35 -13.34
N GLU A 242 12.24 5.11 -14.12
CA GLU A 242 12.35 5.79 -15.43
C GLU A 242 10.98 5.65 -16.15
N PHE A 243 10.30 4.51 -15.96
CA PHE A 243 8.98 4.21 -16.47
C PHE A 243 8.21 3.25 -15.52
N ARG A 244 7.36 3.76 -14.62
CA ARG A 244 6.10 3.06 -14.24
C ARG A 244 5.07 3.11 -15.37
N LYS A 245 5.53 3.42 -16.58
CA LYS A 245 4.75 3.46 -17.81
C LYS A 245 4.62 2.06 -18.44
N VAL A 246 5.12 0.98 -17.81
CA VAL A 246 5.11 -0.37 -18.43
C VAL A 246 4.21 -1.42 -17.72
N TYR A 247 4.01 -1.46 -16.39
CA TYR A 247 3.52 -2.75 -15.81
C TYR A 247 2.66 -2.77 -14.54
N THR A 248 1.74 -1.84 -14.28
CA THR A 248 0.64 -2.21 -13.34
C THR A 248 -0.67 -1.49 -13.60
N GLU A 249 -0.92 -1.12 -14.85
CA GLU A 249 -2.28 -1.17 -15.35
C GLU A 249 -2.56 -2.65 -15.65
N CYS A 250 -3.66 -3.17 -15.12
CA CYS A 250 -4.43 -4.24 -15.74
C CYS A 250 -4.06 -5.72 -15.57
N GLY A 251 -2.86 -6.16 -15.18
CA GLY A 251 -2.56 -7.61 -15.20
C GLY A 251 -3.44 -8.52 -14.32
N TYR A 252 -3.81 -8.08 -13.11
CA TYR A 252 -4.62 -8.90 -12.19
C TYR A 252 -6.12 -8.75 -12.43
N TYR A 253 -6.61 -7.54 -12.74
CA TYR A 253 -8.04 -7.29 -12.95
C TYR A 253 -8.48 -7.66 -14.36
N GLU A 254 -7.73 -7.35 -15.42
CA GLU A 254 -8.05 -7.84 -16.77
C GLU A 254 -7.83 -9.36 -16.84
N GLY A 255 -6.70 -9.88 -16.35
CA GLY A 255 -6.46 -11.34 -16.38
C GLY A 255 -7.46 -12.18 -15.56
N HIS A 256 -7.96 -11.66 -14.43
CA HIS A 256 -8.98 -12.36 -13.64
C HIS A 256 -10.37 -12.24 -14.25
N ASP A 257 -10.79 -11.05 -14.69
CA ASP A 257 -12.13 -10.88 -15.26
C ASP A 257 -12.23 -11.50 -16.67
N ASP A 258 -11.19 -11.42 -17.48
CA ASP A 258 -11.11 -12.12 -18.77
C ASP A 258 -11.01 -13.64 -18.53
N GLY A 259 -10.17 -14.10 -17.60
CA GLY A 259 -10.07 -15.53 -17.27
C GLY A 259 -11.37 -16.11 -16.68
N LEU A 260 -12.10 -15.34 -15.88
CA LEU A 260 -13.40 -15.72 -15.36
C LEU A 260 -14.45 -15.76 -16.49
N LYS A 261 -14.45 -14.76 -17.37
CA LYS A 261 -15.36 -14.70 -18.52
C LYS A 261 -15.10 -15.83 -19.50
N GLU A 262 -13.85 -16.07 -19.89
CA GLU A 262 -13.44 -17.18 -20.75
C GLU A 262 -13.77 -18.53 -20.12
N GLY A 263 -13.52 -18.69 -18.81
CA GLY A 263 -13.87 -19.91 -18.08
C GLY A 263 -15.38 -20.17 -18.04
N LEU A 264 -16.19 -19.11 -17.93
CA LEU A 264 -17.66 -19.21 -17.90
C LEU A 264 -18.22 -19.50 -19.30
N GLU A 265 -17.68 -18.86 -20.34
CA GLU A 265 -18.04 -19.12 -21.74
C GLU A 265 -17.66 -20.54 -22.16
N ALA A 266 -16.44 -21.00 -21.84
CA ALA A 266 -16.00 -22.37 -22.10
C ALA A 266 -16.85 -23.40 -21.34
N GLY A 267 -17.16 -23.14 -20.07
CA GLY A 267 -18.02 -24.02 -19.26
C GLY A 267 -19.45 -24.10 -19.80
N MET A 268 -20.03 -22.99 -20.27
CA MET A 268 -21.34 -22.98 -20.92
C MET A 268 -21.33 -23.73 -22.25
N ALA A 269 -20.31 -23.53 -23.08
CA ALA A 269 -20.19 -24.23 -24.36
C ALA A 269 -20.08 -25.75 -24.17
N GLN A 270 -19.20 -26.19 -23.25
CA GLN A 270 -19.06 -27.61 -22.91
C GLN A 270 -20.35 -28.20 -22.32
N GLY A 271 -21.04 -27.44 -21.45
CA GLY A 271 -22.30 -27.87 -20.86
C GLY A 271 -23.43 -28.03 -21.89
N LEU A 272 -23.49 -27.14 -22.88
CA LEU A 272 -24.45 -27.23 -23.99
C LEU A 272 -24.14 -28.40 -24.93
N GLU A 273 -22.86 -28.62 -25.25
CA GLU A 273 -22.43 -29.72 -26.12
C GLU A 273 -22.71 -31.08 -25.46
N GLU A 274 -22.30 -31.26 -24.20
CA GLU A 274 -22.57 -32.49 -23.47
C GLU A 274 -24.08 -32.68 -23.25
N GLY A 275 -24.83 -31.61 -22.95
CA GLY A 275 -26.29 -31.67 -22.85
C GLY A 275 -26.98 -32.08 -24.16
N ALA A 276 -26.55 -31.53 -25.29
CA ALA A 276 -27.03 -31.90 -26.62
C ALA A 276 -26.70 -33.36 -26.95
N ARG A 277 -25.49 -33.80 -26.62
CA ARG A 277 -25.04 -35.19 -26.82
C ARG A 277 -25.83 -36.17 -25.96
N GLN A 278 -26.05 -35.88 -24.69
CA GLN A 278 -26.88 -36.69 -23.80
C GLN A 278 -28.32 -36.77 -24.30
N ASN A 279 -28.90 -35.67 -24.78
CA ASN A 279 -30.23 -35.68 -25.39
C ASN A 279 -30.28 -36.52 -26.68
N ALA A 280 -29.25 -36.44 -27.52
CA ALA A 280 -29.14 -37.26 -28.72
C ALA A 280 -29.08 -38.76 -28.36
N LEU A 281 -28.27 -39.14 -27.36
CA LEU A 281 -28.17 -40.53 -26.87
C LEU A 281 -29.50 -41.03 -26.29
N GLN A 282 -30.17 -40.23 -25.46
CA GLN A 282 -31.48 -40.58 -24.91
C GLN A 282 -32.55 -40.72 -25.99
N THR A 283 -32.52 -39.84 -27.00
CA THR A 283 -33.43 -39.90 -28.14
C THR A 283 -33.16 -41.14 -28.98
N ALA A 284 -31.89 -41.44 -29.27
CA ALA A 284 -31.49 -42.64 -30.00
C ALA A 284 -31.92 -43.92 -29.27
N ALA A 285 -31.73 -44.00 -27.95
CA ALA A 285 -32.17 -45.14 -27.14
C ALA A 285 -33.70 -45.34 -27.20
N LYS A 286 -34.48 -44.25 -27.12
CA LYS A 286 -35.95 -44.31 -27.25
C LYS A 286 -36.38 -44.76 -28.65
N LEU A 287 -35.80 -44.21 -29.70
CA LEU A 287 -36.12 -44.59 -31.09
C LEU A 287 -35.72 -46.04 -31.40
N LYS A 288 -34.59 -46.50 -30.84
CA LYS A 288 -34.15 -47.90 -30.93
C LYS A 288 -35.14 -48.84 -30.22
N ALA A 289 -35.60 -48.47 -29.02
CA ALA A 289 -36.62 -49.23 -28.30
C ALA A 289 -37.98 -49.26 -29.04
N MET A 290 -38.28 -48.25 -29.86
CA MET A 290 -39.45 -48.22 -30.74
C MET A 290 -39.27 -49.01 -32.04
N GLY A 291 -38.09 -49.61 -32.28
CA GLY A 291 -37.82 -50.49 -33.43
C GLY A 291 -37.44 -49.77 -34.71
N LEU A 292 -37.00 -48.51 -34.65
CA LEU A 292 -36.54 -47.80 -35.85
C LEU A 292 -35.19 -48.37 -36.35
N PRO A 293 -34.95 -48.41 -37.67
CA PRO A 293 -33.66 -48.79 -38.24
C PRO A 293 -32.53 -47.84 -37.77
N VAL A 294 -31.34 -48.41 -37.52
CA VAL A 294 -30.16 -47.67 -37.04
C VAL A 294 -29.80 -46.50 -37.96
N SER A 295 -29.95 -46.66 -39.28
CA SER A 295 -29.70 -45.60 -40.26
C SER A 295 -30.64 -44.40 -40.12
N GLN A 296 -31.93 -44.62 -39.79
CA GLN A 296 -32.89 -43.55 -39.56
C GLN A 296 -32.66 -42.85 -38.21
N ILE A 297 -32.18 -43.59 -37.21
CA ILE A 297 -31.82 -43.01 -35.91
C ILE A 297 -30.59 -42.13 -36.05
N SER A 298 -29.58 -42.59 -36.80
CA SER A 298 -28.37 -41.85 -37.15
C SER A 298 -28.70 -40.53 -37.84
N GLU A 299 -29.59 -40.55 -38.83
CA GLU A 299 -30.06 -39.34 -39.52
C GLU A 299 -30.83 -38.39 -38.58
N ALA A 300 -31.63 -38.91 -37.65
CA ALA A 300 -32.44 -38.11 -36.74
C ALA A 300 -31.67 -37.50 -35.56
N THR A 301 -30.63 -38.18 -35.06
CA THR A 301 -29.89 -37.76 -33.85
C THR A 301 -28.49 -37.25 -34.16
N GLY A 302 -27.99 -37.43 -35.39
CA GLY A 302 -26.63 -37.05 -35.79
C GLY A 302 -25.52 -37.87 -35.12
N LEU A 303 -25.87 -38.99 -34.48
CA LEU A 303 -24.92 -39.90 -33.84
C LEU A 303 -24.43 -40.94 -34.84
N PRO A 304 -23.15 -41.36 -34.77
CA PRO A 304 -22.64 -42.40 -35.64
C PRO A 304 -23.36 -43.74 -35.38
N GLU A 305 -23.62 -44.49 -36.45
CA GLU A 305 -24.36 -45.76 -36.39
C GLU A 305 -23.71 -46.79 -35.45
N GLU A 306 -22.38 -46.76 -35.32
CA GLU A 306 -21.62 -47.61 -34.40
C GLU A 306 -21.98 -47.33 -32.92
N GLU A 307 -22.11 -46.05 -32.55
CA GLU A 307 -22.47 -45.62 -31.20
C GLU A 307 -23.94 -45.95 -30.90
N ILE A 308 -24.84 -45.77 -31.88
CA ILE A 308 -26.25 -46.19 -31.76
C ILE A 308 -26.37 -47.71 -31.65
N GLY A 309 -25.51 -48.46 -32.35
CA GLY A 309 -25.42 -49.91 -32.27
C GLY A 309 -25.09 -50.40 -30.86
N ALA A 310 -24.24 -49.66 -30.14
CA ALA A 310 -23.77 -49.96 -28.79
C ALA A 310 -24.71 -49.53 -27.64
N LEU A 311 -25.69 -48.64 -27.90
CA LEU A 311 -26.75 -48.24 -26.95
C LEU A 311 -27.71 -49.39 -26.60
#